data_AF-A0A533Y5F6-F1
#
_entry.id   AF-A0A533Y5F6-F1
#
_cell.length_a   1.000
_cell.length_b   1.000
_cell.length_c   1.000
_cell.angle_alpha   90.00
_cell.angle_beta   90.00
_cell.angle_gamma   90.00
#
_symmetry.space_group_name_H-M   'P 1'
#
loop_
_entity.id
_entity.type
_entity.pdbx_description
1 polymer ?
#
loop_
_entity_poly.entity_id
_entity_poly.type
_entity_poly.pdbx_seq_one_letter_code
_entity_poly.pdbx_strand_id
1 'polypeptide(L)'
;MRTYRFLRLTVILASLAMIPWLPMLLANAADQSPGASTPSQETKQAFTEGVATAQGTWVDELANSLKNYKGTYPASNFDAYTEKLSKVRTALDSGNKEKVRAEMGVLLQMLRTRAHGINNIAADELFNYWVMVTPIAEYRISVPPPSEFGMPSLGQQ
;
A
#
# COMPACT_ATOMS: atom_id res chain seq x y z
N MET A 1 -23.18 -20.53 -10.68
CA MET A 1 -23.10 -19.61 -9.53
C MET A 1 -22.18 -20.22 -8.49
N ARG A 2 -21.05 -19.58 -8.18
CA ARG A 2 -20.15 -20.03 -7.11
C ARG A 2 -19.70 -18.81 -6.32
N THR A 3 -20.35 -18.65 -5.18
CA THR A 3 -20.18 -17.59 -4.20
C THR A 3 -19.08 -18.00 -3.25
N TYR A 4 -18.02 -17.21 -3.10
CA TYR A 4 -17.15 -17.30 -1.92
C TYR A 4 -16.99 -15.90 -1.34
N ARG A 5 -17.63 -15.73 -0.19
CA ARG A 5 -17.69 -14.51 0.59
C ARG A 5 -16.38 -14.34 1.35
N PHE A 6 -15.89 -13.10 1.30
CA PHE A 6 -14.89 -12.44 2.14
C PHE A 6 -14.63 -13.12 3.50
N LEU A 7 -13.45 -13.75 3.65
CA LEU A 7 -12.89 -14.04 4.96
C LEU A 7 -12.16 -12.80 5.46
N ARG A 8 -12.84 -12.04 6.33
CA ARG A 8 -12.19 -11.07 7.23
C ARG A 8 -11.44 -11.85 8.29
N LEU A 9 -10.12 -11.72 8.33
CA LEU A 9 -9.29 -12.27 9.39
C LEU A 9 -9.49 -11.44 10.67
N THR A 10 -10.36 -11.95 11.55
CA THR A 10 -10.40 -11.62 12.98
C THR A 10 -9.16 -12.17 13.66
N VAL A 11 -8.33 -11.31 14.23
CA VAL A 11 -7.38 -11.68 15.28
C VAL A 11 -7.76 -10.90 16.54
N ILE A 12 -8.45 -11.60 17.44
CA ILE A 12 -8.75 -11.14 18.80
C ILE A 12 -7.58 -11.61 19.65
N LEU A 13 -6.72 -10.68 20.08
CA LEU A 13 -5.76 -10.93 21.16
C LEU A 13 -6.39 -10.40 22.46
N ALA A 14 -6.99 -11.34 23.20
CA ALA A 14 -7.32 -11.15 24.60
C ALA A 14 -6.00 -11.09 25.40
N SER A 15 -5.76 -10.02 26.14
CA SER A 15 -4.72 -9.98 27.16
C SER A 15 -5.21 -9.19 28.37
N LEU A 16 -5.78 -10.00 29.26
CA LEU A 16 -5.88 -9.98 30.71
C LEU A 16 -5.28 -8.80 31.50
N ALA A 17 -6.05 -8.36 32.49
CA ALA A 17 -5.85 -7.27 33.43
C ALA A 17 -4.55 -7.31 34.27
N MET A 18 -3.95 -6.13 34.46
CA MET A 18 -3.28 -5.76 35.71
C MET A 18 -3.64 -4.30 36.04
N ILE A 19 -4.32 -4.15 37.18
CA ILE A 19 -4.80 -2.90 37.78
C ILE A 19 -3.64 -2.28 38.63
N PRO A 20 -3.82 -1.13 39.30
CA PRO A 20 -3.16 0.15 39.06
C PRO A 20 -1.98 0.40 40.01
N TRP A 21 -1.14 1.40 39.74
CA TRP A 21 -0.22 1.93 40.75
C TRP A 21 -0.37 3.45 40.84
N LEU A 22 -1.03 3.91 41.90
CA LEU A 22 -1.07 5.31 42.36
C LEU A 22 -0.02 5.51 43.46
N PRO A 23 0.70 6.63 43.44
CA PRO A 23 1.06 7.38 44.65
C PRO A 23 0.33 8.74 44.58
N MET A 24 -0.73 8.93 45.35
CA MET A 24 -0.75 9.43 46.74
C MET A 24 -0.27 10.88 46.89
N LEU A 25 -1.29 11.77 46.87
CA LEU A 25 -1.54 12.92 47.75
C LEU A 25 -0.34 13.74 48.29
N LEU A 26 -0.28 15.02 47.90
CA LEU A 26 0.17 16.07 48.83
C LEU A 26 -0.81 17.25 48.79
N ALA A 27 -1.20 17.66 49.99
CA ALA A 27 -2.29 18.56 50.32
C ALA A 27 -1.95 20.04 50.10
N ASN A 28 -2.98 20.85 49.85
CA ASN A 28 -3.03 22.24 50.31
C ASN A 28 -4.38 22.50 51.00
N ALA A 29 -4.32 23.21 52.11
CA ALA A 29 -5.32 23.30 53.16
C ALA A 29 -6.47 24.29 52.87
N ALA A 30 -7.64 23.92 53.39
CA ALA A 30 -8.73 24.71 53.99
C ALA A 30 -9.02 26.14 53.47
N ASP A 31 -10.21 26.32 52.89
CA ASP A 31 -11.28 27.12 53.52
C ASP A 31 -12.65 26.65 52.97
N GLN A 32 -13.69 26.59 53.80
CA GLN A 32 -14.97 25.94 53.49
C GLN A 32 -16.09 26.93 53.08
N SER A 33 -17.03 26.40 52.29
CA SER A 33 -18.51 26.61 52.34
C SER A 33 -19.16 27.39 51.17
N PRO A 34 -20.49 27.23 50.89
CA PRO A 34 -20.97 26.29 49.87
C PRO A 34 -21.88 26.95 48.82
N GLY A 35 -21.78 26.57 47.55
CA GLY A 35 -22.60 27.12 46.47
C GLY A 35 -23.00 26.07 45.44
N ALA A 36 -24.29 25.72 45.48
CA ALA A 36 -25.15 25.27 44.39
C ALA A 36 -24.52 24.57 43.16
N SER A 37 -24.90 23.30 43.01
CA SER A 37 -25.44 22.69 41.78
C SER A 37 -24.82 23.09 40.43
N THR A 38 -24.11 22.12 39.84
CA THR A 38 -23.98 21.85 38.38
C THR A 38 -23.69 23.03 37.44
N PRO A 39 -22.55 22.96 36.73
CA PRO A 39 -22.47 23.45 35.36
C PRO A 39 -22.42 22.27 34.39
N SER A 40 -23.51 22.13 33.62
CA SER A 40 -23.49 21.53 32.29
C SER A 40 -22.35 22.13 31.48
N GLN A 41 -21.36 21.32 31.15
CA GLN A 41 -20.38 21.67 30.12
C GLN A 41 -20.96 21.30 28.76
N GLU A 42 -21.80 22.18 28.22
CA GLU A 42 -21.87 22.33 26.78
C GLU A 42 -20.64 23.15 26.37
N THR A 43 -19.61 22.47 25.87
CA THR A 43 -18.66 23.11 24.96
C THR A 43 -18.49 22.20 23.78
N LYS A 44 -19.21 22.58 22.73
CA LYS A 44 -19.07 22.10 21.37
C LYS A 44 -17.61 22.13 20.98
N GLN A 45 -17.01 20.97 20.82
CA GLN A 45 -16.04 20.71 19.77
C GLN A 45 -15.96 19.20 19.61
N ALA A 46 -16.83 18.71 18.73
CA ALA A 46 -16.67 17.41 18.13
C ALA A 46 -15.35 17.42 17.36
N PHE A 47 -14.27 17.00 18.02
CA PHE A 47 -13.15 16.42 17.33
C PHE A 47 -13.57 15.01 16.93
N THR A 48 -14.39 14.92 15.88
CA THR A 48 -14.42 13.71 15.07
C THR A 48 -13.12 13.72 14.28
N GLU A 49 -12.01 13.44 14.98
CA GLU A 49 -10.83 12.87 14.36
C GLU A 49 -11.25 11.48 13.87
N GLY A 50 -11.98 11.47 12.76
CA GLY A 50 -11.94 10.35 11.86
C GLY A 50 -10.47 10.22 11.49
N VAL A 51 -9.79 9.28 12.12
CA VAL A 51 -8.49 8.80 11.64
C VAL A 51 -8.80 8.22 10.26
N ALA A 52 -8.73 9.08 9.25
CA ALA A 52 -8.61 8.66 7.87
C ALA A 52 -7.24 7.98 7.82
N THR A 53 -7.23 6.68 8.09
CA THR A 53 -6.15 5.84 7.58
C THR A 53 -6.26 5.98 6.06
N ALA A 54 -5.50 6.91 5.49
CA ALA A 54 -5.28 6.96 4.06
C ALA A 54 -4.52 5.69 3.72
N GLN A 55 -5.23 4.57 3.62
CA GLN A 55 -4.70 3.37 3.01
C GLN A 55 -4.39 3.77 1.57
N GLY A 56 -3.11 3.99 1.30
CA GLY A 56 -2.61 4.31 -0.03
C GLY A 56 -3.09 3.25 -1.02
N THR A 57 -3.28 3.66 -2.27
CA THR A 57 -3.65 2.69 -3.31
C THR A 57 -2.47 1.76 -3.57
N TRP A 58 -2.73 0.58 -4.15
CA TRP A 58 -1.65 -0.31 -4.60
C TRP A 58 -0.67 0.39 -5.56
N VAL A 59 -1.13 1.38 -6.34
CA VAL A 59 -0.26 2.20 -7.21
C VAL A 59 0.67 3.11 -6.41
N ASP A 60 0.26 3.58 -5.23
CA ASP A 60 1.13 4.37 -4.35
C ASP A 60 2.27 3.51 -3.77
N GLU A 61 2.00 2.24 -3.44
CA GLU A 61 3.03 1.27 -3.03
C GLU A 61 4.07 1.03 -4.15
N LEU A 62 3.60 0.88 -5.39
CA LEU A 62 4.47 0.77 -6.56
C LEU A 62 5.33 2.02 -6.74
N ALA A 63 4.75 3.22 -6.60
CA ALA A 63 5.46 4.48 -6.72
C ALA A 63 6.53 4.64 -5.63
N ASN A 64 6.21 4.25 -4.39
CA ASN A 64 7.14 4.25 -3.28
C ASN A 64 8.32 3.29 -3.51
N SER A 65 8.05 2.07 -3.98
CA SER A 65 9.12 1.13 -4.31
C SER A 65 10.03 1.66 -5.42
N LEU A 66 9.47 2.26 -6.48
CA LEU A 66 10.28 2.84 -7.57
C LEU A 66 11.19 3.97 -7.06
N LYS A 67 10.67 4.84 -6.19
CA LYS A 67 11.44 5.91 -5.56
C LYS A 67 12.59 5.34 -4.72
N ASN A 68 12.34 4.29 -3.94
CA ASN A 68 13.37 3.65 -3.12
C ASN A 68 14.48 3.04 -3.98
N TYR A 69 14.13 2.28 -5.02
CA TYR A 69 15.11 1.68 -5.93
C TYR A 69 15.91 2.72 -6.73
N LYS A 70 15.30 3.84 -7.11
CA LYS A 70 16.02 4.97 -7.71
C LYS A 70 17.08 5.54 -6.77
N GLY A 71 16.80 5.58 -5.47
CA GLY A 71 17.79 5.97 -4.44
C GLY A 71 18.93 4.97 -4.29
N THR A 72 18.63 3.67 -4.35
CA THR A 72 19.63 2.59 -4.23
C THR A 72 20.51 2.44 -5.47
N TYR A 73 19.95 2.66 -6.66
CA TYR A 73 20.63 2.47 -7.96
C TYR A 73 20.64 3.78 -8.78
N PRO A 74 21.34 4.84 -8.35
CA PRO A 74 21.21 6.17 -8.96
C PRO A 74 21.70 6.27 -10.42
N ALA A 75 22.53 5.33 -10.88
CA ALA A 75 23.01 5.26 -12.27
C ALA A 75 22.04 4.49 -13.21
N SER A 76 21.01 3.84 -12.66
CA SER A 76 20.01 3.08 -13.42
C SER A 76 18.90 4.00 -13.93
N ASN A 77 18.33 3.69 -15.10
CA ASN A 77 17.24 4.47 -15.66
C ASN A 77 15.88 4.01 -15.14
N PHE A 78 15.16 4.91 -14.44
CA PHE A 78 13.82 4.67 -13.91
C PHE A 78 12.74 5.57 -14.54
N ASP A 79 13.12 6.46 -15.46
CA ASP A 79 12.22 7.53 -15.91
C ASP A 79 11.09 6.96 -16.77
N ALA A 80 11.40 6.02 -17.66
CA ALA A 80 10.39 5.31 -18.46
C ALA A 80 9.38 4.53 -17.59
N TYR A 81 9.85 3.95 -16.48
CA TYR A 81 9.00 3.23 -15.52
C TYR A 81 8.10 4.19 -14.73
N THR A 82 8.63 5.34 -14.34
CA THR A 82 7.88 6.40 -13.66
C THR A 82 6.77 6.95 -14.54
N GLU A 83 7.09 7.27 -15.81
CA GLU A 83 6.11 7.75 -16.78
C GLU A 83 5.00 6.73 -17.00
N LYS A 84 5.36 5.45 -17.17
CA LYS A 84 4.39 4.38 -17.40
C LYS A 84 3.51 4.14 -16.18
N LEU A 85 4.06 4.18 -14.98
CA LEU A 85 3.29 4.08 -13.73
C LEU A 85 2.32 5.26 -13.57
N SER A 86 2.69 6.47 -14.00
CA SER A 86 1.77 7.61 -14.05
C SER A 86 0.56 7.34 -14.95
N LYS A 87 0.75 6.68 -16.11
CA LYS A 87 -0.36 6.28 -16.98
C LYS A 87 -1.29 5.24 -16.32
N VAL A 88 -0.73 4.30 -15.55
CA VAL A 88 -1.52 3.36 -14.73
C VAL A 88 -2.36 4.13 -13.70
N ARG A 89 -1.75 5.09 -13.00
CA ARG A 89 -2.45 5.96 -12.04
C ARG A 89 -3.60 6.72 -12.68
N THR A 90 -3.35 7.43 -13.78
CA THR A 90 -4.40 8.16 -14.50
C THR A 90 -5.54 7.23 -14.95
N ALA A 91 -5.21 6.03 -15.43
CA ALA A 91 -6.22 5.04 -15.79
C ALA A 91 -7.05 4.59 -14.57
N LEU A 92 -6.39 4.35 -13.44
CA LEU A 92 -7.04 3.99 -12.17
C LEU A 92 -7.98 5.10 -11.69
N ASP A 93 -7.50 6.34 -11.64
CA ASP A 93 -8.26 7.53 -11.21
C ASP A 93 -9.49 7.77 -12.11
N SER A 94 -9.39 7.43 -13.40
CA SER A 94 -10.50 7.51 -14.35
C SER A 94 -11.46 6.31 -14.30
N GLY A 95 -11.20 5.30 -13.48
CA GLY A 95 -11.97 4.05 -13.42
C GLY A 95 -11.85 3.16 -14.67
N ASN A 96 -10.93 3.46 -15.60
CA ASN A 96 -10.78 2.74 -16.86
C ASN A 96 -9.97 1.44 -16.66
N LYS A 97 -10.68 0.36 -16.33
CA LYS A 97 -10.07 -0.95 -16.04
C LYS A 97 -9.29 -1.54 -17.21
N GLU A 98 -9.75 -1.33 -18.45
CA GLU A 98 -9.04 -1.82 -19.65
C GLU A 98 -7.70 -1.12 -19.84
N LYS A 99 -7.67 0.19 -19.59
CA LYS A 99 -6.43 0.96 -19.65
C LYS A 99 -5.49 0.62 -18.48
N VAL A 100 -6.00 0.40 -17.26
CA VAL A 100 -5.19 -0.12 -16.14
C VAL A 100 -4.54 -1.45 -16.56
N ARG A 101 -5.32 -2.37 -17.13
CA ARG A 101 -4.83 -3.66 -17.62
C ARG A 101 -3.71 -3.50 -18.66
N ALA A 102 -3.94 -2.67 -19.67
CA ALA A 102 -3.00 -2.49 -20.77
C ALA A 102 -1.70 -1.82 -20.31
N GLU A 103 -1.80 -0.73 -19.56
CA GLU A 103 -0.63 0.03 -19.10
C GLU A 103 0.21 -0.80 -18.11
N MET A 104 -0.44 -1.49 -17.17
CA MET A 104 0.26 -2.32 -16.20
C MET A 104 0.90 -3.57 -16.84
N GLY A 105 0.23 -4.18 -17.82
CA GLY A 105 0.81 -5.30 -18.56
C GLY A 105 2.11 -4.91 -19.27
N VAL A 106 2.13 -3.75 -19.94
CA VAL A 106 3.36 -3.23 -20.55
C VAL A 106 4.41 -2.91 -19.49
N LEU A 107 4.02 -2.35 -18.36
CA LEU A 107 4.94 -2.00 -17.29
C LEU A 107 5.64 -3.24 -16.69
N LEU A 108 4.89 -4.32 -16.45
CA LEU A 108 5.45 -5.61 -16.03
C LEU A 108 6.36 -6.21 -17.11
N GLN A 109 5.99 -6.07 -18.39
CA GLN A 109 6.84 -6.51 -19.51
C GLN A 109 8.17 -5.75 -19.53
N MET A 110 8.15 -4.43 -19.34
CA MET A 110 9.38 -3.61 -19.30
C MET A 110 10.32 -4.05 -18.19
N LEU A 111 9.81 -4.41 -17.01
CA LEU A 111 10.61 -4.95 -15.91
C LEU A 111 11.16 -6.33 -16.27
N ARG A 112 10.30 -7.23 -16.78
CA ARG A 112 10.68 -8.60 -17.18
C ARG A 112 11.84 -8.61 -18.20
N THR A 113 11.81 -7.71 -19.17
CA THR A 113 12.83 -7.63 -20.22
C THR A 113 13.95 -6.66 -19.90
N ARG A 114 13.96 -6.05 -18.71
CA ARG A 114 14.97 -5.07 -18.29
C ARG A 114 15.13 -3.93 -19.31
N ALA A 115 14.00 -3.48 -19.86
CA ALA A 115 13.98 -2.47 -20.90
C ALA A 115 14.54 -1.13 -20.41
N HIS A 116 14.92 -0.25 -21.33
CA HIS A 116 15.31 1.13 -21.03
C HIS A 116 16.52 1.32 -20.11
N GLY A 117 17.31 0.28 -19.83
CA GLY A 117 18.57 0.40 -19.06
C GLY A 117 18.37 0.42 -17.55
N ILE A 118 17.34 -0.26 -17.03
CA ILE A 118 17.22 -0.51 -15.59
C ILE A 118 18.27 -1.53 -15.12
N ASN A 119 18.76 -1.38 -13.90
CA ASN A 119 19.62 -2.37 -13.26
C ASN A 119 18.92 -3.73 -13.14
N ASN A 120 19.64 -4.82 -13.42
CA ASN A 120 19.08 -6.17 -13.42
C ASN A 120 18.45 -6.59 -12.08
N ILE A 121 19.12 -6.28 -10.96
CA ILE A 121 18.63 -6.62 -9.62
C ILE A 121 17.39 -5.81 -9.32
N ALA A 122 17.42 -4.49 -9.59
CA ALA A 122 16.26 -3.63 -9.40
C ALA A 122 15.06 -4.09 -10.23
N ALA A 123 15.28 -4.50 -11.48
CA ALA A 123 14.21 -4.99 -12.35
C ALA A 123 13.56 -6.26 -11.81
N ASP A 124 14.37 -7.24 -11.37
CA ASP A 124 13.89 -8.52 -10.87
C ASP A 124 13.14 -8.34 -9.53
N GLU A 125 13.67 -7.54 -8.61
CA GLU A 125 13.04 -7.28 -7.31
C GLU A 125 11.75 -6.45 -7.44
N LEU A 126 11.76 -5.40 -8.27
CA LEU A 126 10.55 -4.62 -8.57
C LEU A 126 9.50 -5.49 -9.24
N PHE A 127 9.87 -6.35 -10.21
CA PHE A 127 8.92 -7.23 -10.87
C PHE A 127 8.23 -8.16 -9.85
N ASN A 128 9.01 -8.83 -9.00
CA ASN A 128 8.49 -9.77 -8.01
C ASN A 128 7.56 -9.06 -7.01
N TYR A 129 7.98 -7.90 -6.50
CA TYR A 129 7.16 -7.10 -5.59
C TYR A 129 5.87 -6.59 -6.27
N TRP A 130 5.96 -6.11 -7.51
CA TRP A 130 4.81 -5.52 -8.21
C TRP A 130 3.76 -6.56 -8.57
N VAL A 131 4.16 -7.78 -8.94
CA VAL A 131 3.22 -8.89 -9.15
C VAL A 131 2.47 -9.22 -7.85
N MET A 132 3.13 -9.14 -6.68
CA MET A 132 2.51 -9.41 -5.38
C MET A 132 1.49 -8.33 -4.97
N VAL A 133 1.81 -7.05 -5.21
CA VAL A 133 0.99 -5.92 -4.77
C VAL A 133 -0.14 -5.61 -5.75
N THR A 134 0.07 -5.86 -7.04
CA THR A 134 -0.90 -5.54 -8.08
C THR A 134 -2.10 -6.49 -8.02
N PRO A 135 -3.35 -5.99 -8.03
CA PRO A 135 -4.57 -6.81 -8.08
C PRO A 135 -4.78 -7.46 -9.47
N ILE A 136 -3.87 -8.36 -9.86
CA ILE A 136 -3.80 -8.99 -11.20
C ILE A 136 -5.14 -9.61 -11.61
N ALA A 137 -5.79 -10.34 -10.71
CA ALA A 137 -7.05 -11.03 -10.99
C ALA A 137 -8.22 -10.04 -11.23
N GLU A 138 -8.25 -8.92 -10.52
CA GLU A 138 -9.31 -7.91 -10.64
C GLU A 138 -9.29 -7.25 -12.03
N TYR A 139 -8.09 -6.88 -12.50
CA TYR A 139 -7.90 -6.18 -13.77
C TYR A 139 -7.57 -7.11 -14.93
N ARG A 140 -7.46 -8.42 -14.70
CA ARG A 140 -7.07 -9.45 -15.69
C ARG A 140 -5.74 -9.14 -16.37
N ILE A 141 -4.77 -8.66 -15.59
CA ILE A 141 -3.44 -8.27 -16.10
C ILE A 141 -2.69 -9.53 -16.49
N SER A 142 -2.10 -9.54 -17.68
CA SER A 142 -1.21 -10.62 -18.11
C SER A 142 0.16 -10.41 -17.48
N VAL A 143 0.59 -11.36 -16.64
CA VAL A 143 1.96 -11.37 -16.11
C VAL A 143 2.86 -12.05 -17.15
N PRO A 144 3.93 -11.39 -17.62
CA PRO A 144 4.79 -11.99 -18.61
C PRO A 144 5.55 -13.19 -18.01
N PRO A 145 5.76 -14.28 -18.76
CA PRO A 145 6.49 -15.44 -18.26
C PRO A 145 7.96 -15.10 -18.00
N PRO A 146 8.69 -15.90 -17.22
CA PRO A 146 10.14 -15.81 -17.18
C PRO A 146 10.71 -15.86 -18.58
N SER A 147 11.71 -15.02 -18.87
CA SER A 147 12.49 -15.15 -20.10
C SER A 147 13.11 -16.55 -20.07
N GLU A 148 12.61 -17.46 -20.91
CA GLU A 148 13.14 -18.82 -21.00
C GLU A 148 14.66 -18.73 -21.19
N PHE A 149 15.40 -19.31 -20.26
CA PHE A 149 16.81 -19.64 -20.48
C PHE A 149 16.86 -20.38 -21.82
N GLY A 150 17.58 -19.83 -22.81
CA GLY A 150 17.53 -20.26 -24.21
C GLY A 150 17.58 -21.77 -24.38
N MET A 151 16.41 -22.41 -24.43
CA MET A 151 16.26 -23.76 -24.92
C MET A 151 16.31 -23.62 -26.44
N PRO A 152 17.30 -24.23 -27.13
CA PRO A 152 17.25 -24.24 -28.58
C PRO A 152 15.92 -24.86 -29.01
N SER A 153 15.22 -24.20 -29.93
CA SER A 153 14.05 -24.76 -30.59
C SER A 153 14.44 -26.11 -31.17
N LEU A 154 14.10 -27.18 -30.45
CA LEU A 154 14.24 -28.55 -30.93
C LEU A 154 13.19 -28.75 -32.03
N GLY A 155 13.62 -28.54 -33.27
CA GLY A 155 12.93 -29.00 -34.46
C GLY A 155 12.41 -27.88 -35.34
N GLN A 156 13.23 -27.48 -36.30
CA GLN A 156 12.87 -27.44 -37.73
C GLN A 156 14.16 -27.62 -38.54
N GLN A 157 14.52 -28.87 -38.82
CA GLN A 157 15.35 -29.28 -39.96
C GLN A 157 14.48 -30.15 -40.86
#